data_AF-A0A950AW51-F1
#
_entry.id   AF-A0A950AW51-F1
#
_cell.length_a   1.000
_cell.length_b   1.000
_cell.length_c   1.000
_cell.angle_alpha   90.00
_cell.angle_beta   90.00
_cell.angle_gamma   90.00
#
_symmetry.space_group_name_H-M   'P 1'
#
loop_
_entity.id
_entity.type
_entity.pdbx_description
1 polymer ?
#
loop_
_entity_poly.entity_id
_entity_poly.type
_entity_poly.pdbx_seq_one_letter_code
_entity_poly.pdbx_strand_id
1 'polypeptide(L)'
;MIATSLLAAWGVILAAPEAEGSIVVRVPLNESCEIDVGDAVAGLASATGSSVARPPGRITLPITGVAGNLTRRMLSETLGPDASLAFREDALVFTLDPRLRDPDRSAGWHQRLARFAAQVERESQRRRRYGMHALSSFRPNDPRRPTVCLVHGMNSSSGGFVHMIAPLEEAGFGVVVYDYPFNRDLDESCEAFRRSWLEFRRRVGETRPWAILAHSMGALLARSFVEDPENDARDVASLILIGPVVHGSSLARVQTLLQLLDGVRAVQGQSAADALAHLGDGLGEAAEDITPGSAFLEALNRRPRREGVPYHILAGDVGFLSHVARRQLEAHVEVARRESGLLGGLARFATADLASRLDEISTGTGDGCVSVARTRLDGVADHVTIHANHAELIRAPLLYPDPGPVACMPHVLRWLAADSHREGVGNGTAIR
;
A
#
# COMPACT_ATOMS: atom_id res chain seq x y z
N MET A 1 -18.22 -7.31 -55.40
CA MET A 1 -17.17 -8.02 -54.64
C MET A 1 -17.00 -7.32 -53.31
N ILE A 2 -17.78 -7.74 -52.32
CA ILE A 2 -17.68 -7.31 -50.92
C ILE A 2 -17.60 -8.60 -50.11
N ALA A 3 -16.87 -8.55 -49.01
CA ALA A 3 -16.65 -9.58 -48.00
C ALA A 3 -15.39 -10.43 -48.20
N THR A 4 -14.29 -9.96 -47.60
CA THR A 4 -13.55 -10.73 -46.56
C THR A 4 -12.39 -9.88 -46.07
N SER A 5 -12.44 -9.41 -44.81
CA SER A 5 -11.30 -9.09 -43.93
C SER A 5 -11.79 -8.43 -42.64
N LEU A 6 -12.50 -9.19 -41.81
CA LEU A 6 -12.86 -8.82 -40.43
C LEU A 6 -13.11 -10.14 -39.69
N LEU A 7 -12.05 -10.79 -39.19
CA LEU A 7 -12.10 -11.92 -38.24
C LEU A 7 -10.67 -12.31 -37.79
N ALA A 8 -9.95 -11.39 -37.16
CA ALA A 8 -8.66 -11.67 -36.52
C ALA A 8 -8.51 -10.84 -35.24
N ALA A 9 -9.42 -11.01 -34.27
CA ALA A 9 -9.30 -10.33 -32.97
C ALA A 9 -10.01 -11.06 -31.81
N TRP A 10 -10.25 -12.37 -31.91
CA TRP A 10 -10.74 -13.17 -30.79
C TRP A 10 -9.81 -14.36 -30.64
N GLY A 11 -8.83 -14.22 -29.74
CA GLY A 11 -7.92 -15.28 -29.33
C GLY A 11 -8.67 -16.36 -28.56
N VAL A 12 -9.42 -17.20 -29.28
CA VAL A 12 -9.72 -18.55 -28.82
C VAL A 12 -8.41 -19.31 -28.93
N ILE A 13 -7.68 -19.38 -27.82
CA ILE A 13 -6.58 -20.35 -27.68
C ILE A 13 -7.26 -21.72 -27.75
N LEU A 14 -7.14 -22.36 -28.91
CA LEU A 14 -7.40 -23.78 -29.09
C LEU A 14 -6.64 -24.52 -27.98
N ALA A 15 -7.38 -25.21 -27.12
CA ALA A 15 -6.79 -26.10 -26.13
C ALA A 15 -5.82 -27.03 -26.86
N ALA A 16 -4.53 -26.99 -26.46
CA ALA A 16 -3.58 -27.98 -26.94
C ALA A 16 -4.16 -29.37 -26.64
N PRO A 17 -4.07 -30.33 -27.58
CA PRO A 17 -4.54 -31.68 -27.32
C PRO A 17 -3.85 -32.20 -26.06
N GLU A 18 -4.63 -32.74 -25.11
CA GLU A 18 -4.10 -33.34 -23.90
C GLU A 18 -3.07 -34.40 -24.30
N ALA A 19 -1.79 -34.12 -24.06
CA ALA A 19 -0.75 -35.10 -24.29
C ALA A 19 -1.04 -36.30 -23.38
N GLU A 20 -1.04 -37.49 -23.97
CA GLU A 20 -1.28 -38.76 -23.27
C GLU A 20 -0.39 -38.85 -22.02
N GLY A 21 -1.01 -38.96 -20.84
CA GLY A 21 -0.29 -39.04 -19.56
C GLY A 21 -0.06 -37.72 -18.81
N SER A 22 -0.50 -36.57 -19.34
CA SER A 22 -0.41 -35.29 -18.63
C SER A 22 -1.10 -35.32 -17.26
N ILE A 23 -0.49 -34.65 -16.27
CA ILE A 23 -1.02 -34.62 -14.90
C ILE A 23 -1.99 -33.45 -14.81
N VAL A 24 -3.24 -33.71 -14.45
CA VAL A 24 -4.29 -32.70 -14.36
C VAL A 24 -4.67 -32.45 -12.90
N VAL A 25 -4.63 -31.18 -12.48
CA VAL A 25 -5.06 -30.73 -11.15
C VAL A 25 -6.19 -29.73 -11.33
N ARG A 26 -7.33 -29.97 -10.67
CA ARG A 26 -8.49 -29.09 -10.68
C ARG A 26 -8.62 -28.42 -9.32
N VAL A 27 -8.70 -27.09 -9.31
CA VAL A 27 -8.94 -26.28 -8.11
C VAL A 27 -10.31 -25.61 -8.26
N PRO A 28 -11.28 -25.92 -7.39
CA PRO A 28 -12.63 -25.39 -7.51
C PRO A 28 -12.69 -23.88 -7.24
N LEU A 29 -13.68 -23.21 -7.82
CA LEU A 29 -13.96 -21.80 -7.55
C LEU A 29 -14.90 -21.63 -6.36
N ASN A 30 -14.74 -20.52 -5.63
CA ASN A 30 -15.72 -20.06 -4.65
C ASN A 30 -16.88 -19.31 -5.33
N GLU A 31 -17.86 -18.88 -4.54
CA GLU A 31 -19.03 -18.12 -5.00
C GLU A 31 -18.66 -16.78 -5.68
N SER A 32 -17.48 -16.24 -5.39
CA SER A 32 -16.93 -15.01 -5.97
C SER A 32 -16.07 -15.25 -7.22
N CYS A 33 -16.07 -16.47 -7.78
CA CYS A 33 -15.23 -16.86 -8.92
C CYS A 33 -13.70 -16.73 -8.64
N GLU A 34 -13.29 -17.07 -7.42
CA GLU A 34 -11.89 -17.07 -6.98
C GLU A 34 -11.42 -18.48 -6.61
N ILE A 35 -10.12 -18.73 -6.74
CA ILE A 35 -9.47 -19.97 -6.28
C ILE A 35 -8.88 -19.79 -4.90
N ASP A 36 -8.84 -20.83 -4.06
CA ASP A 36 -7.97 -20.86 -2.88
C ASP A 36 -6.56 -21.31 -3.31
N VAL A 37 -5.57 -20.44 -3.13
CA VAL A 37 -4.18 -20.69 -3.53
C VAL A 37 -3.55 -21.80 -2.68
N GLY A 38 -3.97 -21.95 -1.42
CA GLY A 38 -3.53 -23.06 -0.58
C GLY A 38 -3.98 -24.41 -1.13
N ASP A 39 -5.21 -24.48 -1.66
CA ASP A 39 -5.74 -25.68 -2.30
C ASP A 39 -5.03 -25.97 -3.63
N ALA A 40 -4.65 -24.94 -4.38
CA ALA A 40 -3.80 -25.09 -5.55
C ALA A 40 -2.42 -25.68 -5.22
N VAL A 41 -1.73 -25.15 -4.20
CA VAL A 41 -0.44 -25.69 -3.74
C VAL A 41 -0.58 -27.15 -3.31
N ALA A 42 -1.61 -27.48 -2.53
CA ALA A 42 -1.86 -28.83 -2.04
C ALA A 42 -2.15 -29.82 -3.19
N GLY A 43 -3.00 -29.42 -4.15
CA GLY A 43 -3.32 -30.21 -5.32
C GLY A 43 -2.10 -30.49 -6.20
N LEU A 44 -1.28 -29.46 -6.46
CA LEU A 44 -0.02 -29.59 -7.19
C LEU A 44 0.97 -30.51 -6.47
N ALA A 45 1.12 -30.36 -5.15
CA ALA A 45 2.02 -31.19 -4.35
C ALA A 45 1.62 -32.66 -4.40
N SER A 46 0.33 -32.95 -4.18
CA SER A 46 -0.21 -34.31 -4.23
C SER A 46 -0.04 -34.94 -5.62
N ALA A 47 -0.26 -34.17 -6.69
CA ALA A 47 -0.25 -34.71 -8.06
C ALA A 47 1.16 -35.04 -8.58
N THR A 48 2.19 -34.35 -8.05
CA THR A 48 3.60 -34.55 -8.43
C THR A 48 4.42 -35.31 -7.39
N GLY A 49 3.82 -35.76 -6.27
CA GLY A 49 4.53 -36.50 -5.22
C GLY A 49 5.46 -35.62 -4.35
N SER A 50 5.16 -34.32 -4.24
CA SER A 50 5.91 -33.40 -3.38
C SER A 50 5.44 -33.50 -1.93
N SER A 51 6.35 -33.34 -0.96
CA SER A 51 6.04 -33.30 0.47
C SER A 51 5.60 -31.92 0.98
N VAL A 52 5.45 -30.93 0.09
CA VAL A 52 5.01 -29.58 0.45
C VAL A 52 3.59 -29.63 1.02
N ALA A 53 3.43 -29.16 2.25
CA ALA A 53 2.14 -29.08 2.92
C ALA A 53 1.30 -27.90 2.39
N ARG A 54 -0.03 -28.00 2.56
CA ARG A 54 -0.94 -26.89 2.32
C ARG A 54 -0.58 -25.70 3.23
N PRO A 55 -0.28 -24.51 2.69
CA PRO A 55 -0.04 -23.32 3.49
C PRO A 55 -1.24 -23.00 4.41
N PRO A 56 -1.00 -22.58 5.67
CA PRO A 56 -2.07 -22.27 6.60
C PRO A 56 -2.81 -20.99 6.22
N GLY A 57 -4.13 -20.95 6.44
CA GLY A 57 -5.00 -19.81 6.10
C GLY A 57 -5.65 -19.93 4.73
N ARG A 58 -6.33 -18.85 4.32
CA ARG A 58 -7.11 -18.77 3.09
C ARG A 58 -6.69 -17.52 2.33
N ILE A 59 -6.02 -17.74 1.20
CA ILE A 59 -5.66 -16.69 0.24
C ILE A 59 -6.44 -17.02 -1.03
N THR A 60 -7.31 -16.12 -1.44
CA THR A 60 -8.07 -16.29 -2.67
C THR A 60 -7.53 -15.38 -3.77
N LEU A 61 -7.57 -15.86 -5.01
CA LEU A 61 -7.21 -15.08 -6.20
C LEU A 61 -8.36 -15.12 -7.21
N PRO A 62 -8.78 -13.97 -7.76
CA PRO A 62 -9.78 -13.93 -8.82
C PRO A 62 -9.22 -14.56 -10.10
N ILE A 63 -10.07 -15.27 -10.85
CA ILE A 63 -9.69 -15.86 -12.15
C ILE A 63 -10.39 -15.21 -13.34
N THR A 64 -11.23 -14.20 -13.10
CA THR A 64 -11.99 -13.48 -14.14
C THR A 64 -11.57 -12.00 -14.22
N GLY A 65 -11.90 -11.35 -15.33
CA GLY A 65 -11.62 -9.93 -15.56
C GLY A 65 -10.12 -9.60 -15.67
N VAL A 66 -9.79 -8.33 -15.42
CA VAL A 66 -8.40 -7.83 -15.45
C VAL A 66 -7.53 -8.51 -14.38
N ALA A 67 -8.09 -8.70 -13.18
CA ALA A 67 -7.40 -9.39 -12.09
C ALA A 67 -7.11 -10.86 -12.42
N GLY A 68 -8.03 -11.56 -13.09
CA GLY A 68 -7.82 -12.93 -13.57
C GLY A 68 -6.66 -13.10 -14.56
N ASN A 69 -6.46 -12.13 -15.46
CA ASN A 69 -5.30 -12.14 -16.37
C ASN A 69 -3.98 -12.01 -15.61
N LEU A 70 -3.97 -11.23 -14.52
CA LEU A 70 -2.82 -11.05 -13.66
C LEU A 70 -2.54 -12.32 -12.85
N THR A 71 -3.58 -12.93 -12.26
CA THR A 71 -3.51 -14.25 -11.62
C THR A 71 -2.91 -15.30 -12.56
N ARG A 72 -3.36 -15.37 -13.81
CA ARG A 72 -2.82 -16.29 -14.82
C ARG A 72 -1.31 -16.10 -14.98
N ARG A 73 -0.89 -14.84 -15.18
CA ARG A 73 0.51 -14.52 -15.43
C ARG A 73 1.39 -14.85 -14.22
N MET A 74 0.96 -14.46 -13.03
CA MET A 74 1.65 -14.75 -11.78
C MET A 74 1.84 -16.26 -11.60
N LEU A 75 0.77 -17.04 -11.71
CA LEU A 75 0.86 -18.50 -11.55
C LEU A 75 1.72 -19.16 -12.64
N SER A 76 1.60 -18.72 -13.90
CA SER A 76 2.46 -19.21 -14.99
C SER A 76 3.94 -18.94 -14.72
N GLU A 77 4.28 -17.74 -14.27
CA GLU A 77 5.67 -17.35 -13.97
C GLU A 77 6.21 -18.11 -12.75
N THR A 78 5.40 -18.27 -11.70
CA THR A 78 5.79 -18.98 -10.48
C THR A 78 5.99 -20.49 -10.70
N LEU A 79 5.08 -21.13 -11.44
CA LEU A 79 5.15 -22.58 -11.70
C LEU A 79 6.14 -22.92 -12.83
N GLY A 80 6.35 -21.99 -13.75
CA GLY A 80 7.26 -22.13 -14.87
C GLY A 80 6.65 -22.92 -16.04
N PRO A 81 7.46 -23.25 -17.06
CA PRO A 81 6.98 -23.82 -18.32
C PRO A 81 6.43 -25.25 -18.20
N ASP A 82 6.70 -25.94 -17.10
CA ASP A 82 6.23 -27.31 -16.86
C ASP A 82 4.74 -27.37 -16.44
N ALA A 83 4.09 -26.22 -16.25
CA ALA A 83 2.69 -26.10 -15.91
C ALA A 83 1.97 -25.15 -16.87
N SER A 84 0.80 -25.56 -17.35
CA SER A 84 -0.10 -24.73 -18.13
C SER A 84 -1.44 -24.56 -17.40
N LEU A 85 -2.07 -23.40 -17.57
CA LEU A 85 -3.28 -23.03 -16.83
C LEU A 85 -4.46 -22.80 -17.77
N ALA A 86 -5.60 -23.40 -17.44
CA ALA A 86 -6.84 -23.22 -18.16
C ALA A 86 -7.96 -22.85 -17.17
N PHE A 87 -8.55 -21.67 -17.35
CA PHE A 87 -9.73 -21.25 -16.59
C PHE A 87 -10.97 -21.92 -17.21
N ARG A 88 -11.82 -22.47 -16.34
CA ARG A 88 -13.15 -23.03 -16.65
C ARG A 88 -14.18 -22.32 -15.79
N GLU A 89 -15.46 -22.53 -16.10
CA GLU A 89 -16.57 -21.91 -15.36
C GLU A 89 -16.62 -22.33 -13.88
N ASP A 90 -16.14 -23.53 -13.55
CA ASP A 90 -16.24 -24.13 -12.22
C ASP A 90 -14.89 -24.34 -11.51
N ALA A 91 -13.77 -24.19 -12.23
CA ALA A 91 -12.45 -24.51 -11.73
C ALA A 91 -11.31 -23.81 -12.49
N LEU A 92 -10.18 -23.65 -11.81
CA LEU A 92 -8.89 -23.51 -12.48
C LEU A 92 -8.26 -24.89 -12.67
N VAL A 93 -7.87 -25.20 -13.90
CA VAL A 93 -7.25 -26.45 -14.28
C VAL A 93 -5.77 -26.21 -14.57
N PHE A 94 -4.91 -26.95 -13.88
CA PHE A 94 -3.48 -27.03 -14.16
C PHE A 94 -3.20 -28.31 -14.94
N THR A 95 -2.51 -28.19 -16.07
CA THR A 95 -1.99 -29.34 -16.83
C THR A 95 -0.48 -29.31 -16.76
N LEU A 96 0.10 -30.35 -16.17
CA LEU A 96 1.53 -30.45 -15.89
C LEU A 96 2.22 -31.49 -16.78
N ASP A 97 3.51 -31.25 -17.07
CA ASP A 97 4.36 -32.21 -17.77
C ASP A 97 4.47 -33.53 -16.97
N PRO A 98 4.17 -34.70 -17.57
CA PRO A 98 4.23 -35.99 -16.87
C PRO A 98 5.61 -36.29 -16.27
N ARG A 99 6.68 -35.77 -16.86
CA ARG A 99 8.07 -35.97 -16.40
C ARG A 99 8.36 -35.33 -15.06
N LEU A 100 7.45 -34.51 -14.51
CA LEU A 100 7.60 -33.97 -13.16
C LEU A 100 7.58 -35.04 -12.06
N ARG A 101 7.13 -36.27 -12.38
CA ARG A 101 7.24 -37.44 -11.48
C ARG A 101 8.60 -38.14 -11.59
N ASP A 102 9.40 -37.82 -12.60
CA ASP A 102 10.73 -38.41 -12.76
C ASP A 102 11.71 -37.75 -11.79
N PRO A 103 12.57 -38.52 -11.10
CA PRO A 103 13.52 -38.00 -10.12
C PRO A 103 14.37 -36.82 -10.65
N ASP A 104 14.82 -36.90 -11.91
CA ASP A 104 15.71 -35.92 -12.53
C ASP A 104 15.06 -34.55 -12.78
N ARG A 105 13.73 -34.48 -12.98
CA ARG A 105 12.98 -33.22 -13.17
C ARG A 105 12.23 -32.78 -11.91
N SER A 106 11.90 -33.70 -11.01
CA SER A 106 11.12 -33.41 -9.81
C SER A 106 11.79 -32.41 -8.86
N ALA A 107 13.12 -32.40 -8.78
CA ALA A 107 13.86 -31.55 -7.83
C ALA A 107 13.61 -30.05 -8.07
N GLY A 108 13.71 -29.59 -9.32
CA GLY A 108 13.48 -28.19 -9.67
C GLY A 108 12.02 -27.76 -9.48
N TRP A 109 11.08 -28.65 -9.77
CA TRP A 109 9.65 -28.43 -9.52
C TRP A 109 9.33 -28.35 -8.04
N HIS A 110 9.83 -29.28 -7.22
CA HIS A 110 9.64 -29.26 -5.77
C HIS A 110 10.20 -27.98 -5.14
N GLN A 111 11.35 -27.49 -5.63
CA GLN A 111 11.89 -26.21 -5.16
C GLN A 111 11.01 -25.02 -5.54
N ARG A 112 10.43 -24.99 -6.75
CA ARG A 112 9.47 -23.94 -7.16
C ARG A 112 8.20 -23.99 -6.32
N LEU A 113 7.64 -25.18 -6.14
CA LEU A 113 6.42 -25.39 -5.36
C LEU A 113 6.63 -25.03 -3.88
N ALA A 114 7.78 -25.39 -3.29
CA ALA A 114 8.12 -25.01 -1.93
C ALA A 114 8.27 -23.48 -1.77
N ARG A 115 8.89 -22.79 -2.73
CA ARG A 115 8.97 -21.32 -2.73
C ARG A 115 7.59 -20.69 -2.83
N PHE A 116 6.73 -21.21 -3.71
CA PHE A 116 5.36 -20.75 -3.85
C PHE A 116 4.55 -20.94 -2.56
N ALA A 117 4.62 -22.13 -1.95
CA ALA A 117 3.97 -22.42 -0.67
C ALA A 117 4.44 -21.47 0.44
N ALA A 118 5.75 -21.23 0.55
CA ALA A 118 6.31 -20.31 1.53
C ALA A 118 5.86 -18.86 1.29
N GLN A 119 5.66 -18.45 0.04
CA GLN A 119 5.13 -17.13 -0.30
C GLN A 119 3.66 -16.97 0.11
N VAL A 120 2.83 -17.97 -0.19
CA VAL A 120 1.41 -18.00 0.24
C VAL A 120 1.31 -17.98 1.76
N GLU A 121 2.16 -18.73 2.46
CA GLU A 121 2.23 -18.70 3.91
C GLU A 121 2.61 -17.32 4.46
N ARG A 122 3.64 -16.67 3.90
CA ARG A 122 4.02 -15.30 4.29
C ARG A 122 2.87 -14.31 4.12
N GLU A 123 2.16 -14.36 2.99
CA GLU A 123 1.01 -13.48 2.76
C GLU A 123 -0.15 -13.78 3.71
N SER A 124 -0.44 -15.06 3.97
CA SER A 124 -1.45 -15.45 4.96
C SER A 124 -1.10 -14.96 6.37
N GLN A 125 0.15 -15.11 6.79
CA GLN A 125 0.63 -14.59 8.06
C GLN A 125 0.54 -13.06 8.12
N ARG A 126 0.86 -12.36 7.03
CA ARG A 126 0.71 -10.91 6.91
C ARG A 126 -0.75 -10.48 7.04
N ARG A 127 -1.69 -11.13 6.35
CA ARG A 127 -3.14 -10.83 6.45
C ARG A 127 -3.72 -11.11 7.83
N ARG A 128 -3.24 -12.16 8.50
CA ARG A 128 -3.61 -12.44 9.91
C ARG A 128 -3.17 -11.34 10.86
N ARG A 129 -2.16 -10.56 10.49
CA ARG A 129 -1.70 -9.37 11.22
C ARG A 129 -2.44 -8.11 10.79
N TYR A 130 -3.49 -8.14 9.97
CA TYR A 130 -4.29 -6.94 9.76
C TYR A 130 -5.12 -6.60 11.01
N GLY A 131 -5.40 -5.31 11.18
CA GLY A 131 -6.06 -4.77 12.37
C GLY A 131 -5.10 -4.11 13.35
N MET A 132 -5.64 -3.75 14.52
CA MET A 132 -4.90 -3.11 15.62
C MET A 132 -4.12 -4.14 16.43
N HIS A 133 -2.83 -3.88 16.65
CA HIS A 133 -1.95 -4.71 17.47
C HIS A 133 -1.25 -3.89 18.54
N ALA A 134 -1.42 -4.31 19.80
CA ALA A 134 -0.63 -3.79 20.92
C ALA A 134 0.82 -4.24 20.78
N LEU A 135 1.76 -3.31 20.89
CA LEU A 135 3.13 -3.67 21.22
C LEU A 135 3.26 -3.94 22.73
N SER A 136 4.39 -4.48 23.17
CA SER A 136 4.68 -4.65 24.60
C SER A 136 4.58 -3.33 25.38
N SER A 137 4.86 -2.22 24.72
CA SER A 137 4.73 -0.84 25.21
C SER A 137 3.36 -0.22 25.00
N PHE A 138 2.30 -0.99 24.69
CA PHE A 138 0.98 -0.42 24.41
C PHE A 138 0.47 0.57 25.47
N ARG A 139 0.72 0.27 26.75
CA ARG A 139 0.47 1.21 27.84
C ARG A 139 1.65 2.17 27.99
N PRO A 140 1.41 3.48 28.06
CA PRO A 140 2.48 4.45 28.20
C PRO A 140 3.21 4.26 29.53
N ASN A 141 4.53 4.33 29.48
CA ASN A 141 5.38 4.26 30.68
C ASN A 141 5.29 5.56 31.51
N ASP A 142 4.93 6.69 30.89
CA ASP A 142 4.51 7.91 31.58
C ASP A 142 2.97 8.01 31.55
N PRO A 143 2.27 7.83 32.68
CA PRO A 143 0.81 7.87 32.72
C PRO A 143 0.18 9.21 32.30
N ARG A 144 0.96 10.27 32.07
CA ARG A 144 0.47 11.57 31.57
C ARG A 144 0.49 11.65 30.04
N ARG A 145 1.11 10.70 29.36
CA ARG A 145 1.22 10.66 27.90
C ARG A 145 0.19 9.73 27.28
N PRO A 146 -0.31 10.00 26.07
CA PRO A 146 -1.21 9.10 25.37
C PRO A 146 -0.46 7.89 24.78
N THR A 147 -1.22 6.87 24.41
CA THR A 147 -0.76 5.86 23.45
C THR A 147 -0.79 6.46 22.04
N VAL A 148 0.20 6.13 21.21
CA VAL A 148 0.34 6.56 19.83
C VAL A 148 -0.03 5.40 18.91
N CYS A 149 -1.04 5.61 18.07
CA CYS A 149 -1.45 4.70 17.02
C CYS A 149 -0.69 5.00 15.73
N LEU A 150 0.10 4.04 15.26
CA LEU A 150 0.90 4.14 14.03
C LEU A 150 0.13 3.55 12.85
N VAL A 151 -0.07 4.34 11.80
CA VAL A 151 -0.83 3.96 10.60
C VAL A 151 0.03 4.12 9.34
N HIS A 152 0.34 3.01 8.68
CA HIS A 152 1.29 2.99 7.56
C HIS A 152 0.67 3.47 6.23
N GLY A 153 1.52 3.79 5.26
CA GLY A 153 1.12 4.16 3.91
C GLY A 153 0.95 2.99 2.94
N MET A 154 0.89 3.32 1.65
CA MET A 154 0.81 2.34 0.56
C MET A 154 2.05 1.44 0.52
N ASN A 155 1.86 0.17 0.11
CA ASN A 155 2.92 -0.84 -0.02
C ASN A 155 3.82 -0.99 1.22
N SER A 156 3.21 -0.88 2.41
CA SER A 156 3.94 -0.88 3.67
C SER A 156 3.28 -1.81 4.71
N SER A 157 3.80 -1.72 5.93
CA SER A 157 3.28 -2.33 7.16
C SER A 157 3.79 -1.52 8.35
N SER A 158 3.37 -1.89 9.56
CA SER A 158 3.89 -1.41 10.84
C SER A 158 5.42 -1.53 10.96
N GLY A 159 6.04 -2.48 10.24
CA GLY A 159 7.50 -2.59 10.15
C GLY A 159 8.18 -1.34 9.57
N GLY A 160 7.45 -0.51 8.82
CA GLY A 160 7.92 0.79 8.32
C GLY A 160 8.21 1.82 9.43
N PHE A 161 7.66 1.62 10.63
CA PHE A 161 7.86 2.52 11.78
C PHE A 161 8.88 2.01 12.79
N VAL A 162 9.61 0.92 12.52
CA VAL A 162 10.44 0.27 13.55
C VAL A 162 11.45 1.23 14.21
N HIS A 163 11.98 2.19 13.46
CA HIS A 163 12.93 3.19 13.97
C HIS A 163 12.26 4.36 14.72
N MET A 164 10.93 4.45 14.68
CA MET A 164 10.14 5.42 15.44
C MET A 164 9.62 4.83 16.75
N ILE A 165 9.47 3.51 16.84
CA ILE A 165 8.93 2.82 18.03
C ILE A 165 9.82 3.10 19.25
N ALA A 166 11.12 2.77 19.19
CA ALA A 166 12.00 2.93 20.35
C ALA A 166 12.06 4.39 20.87
N PRO A 167 12.23 5.42 20.02
CA PRO A 167 12.21 6.80 20.51
C PRO A 167 10.85 7.24 21.10
N LEU A 168 9.72 6.69 20.65
CA LEU A 168 8.41 6.96 21.26
C LEU A 168 8.32 6.31 22.67
N GLU A 169 8.79 5.07 22.79
CA GLU A 169 8.82 4.33 24.05
C GLU A 169 9.75 4.95 25.09
N GLU A 170 10.96 5.36 24.67
CA GLU A 170 11.94 6.07 25.50
C GLU A 170 11.40 7.42 25.97
N ALA A 171 10.61 8.09 25.12
CA ALA A 171 9.88 9.29 25.50
C ALA A 171 8.66 9.00 26.41
N GLY A 172 8.34 7.73 26.71
CA GLY A 172 7.29 7.35 27.65
C GLY A 172 5.89 7.25 27.05
N PHE A 173 5.75 7.31 25.72
CA PHE A 173 4.49 7.07 25.04
C PHE A 173 4.19 5.57 24.96
N GLY A 174 2.90 5.24 24.91
CA GLY A 174 2.47 3.89 24.57
C GLY A 174 2.44 3.70 23.07
N VAL A 175 2.57 2.46 22.55
CA VAL A 175 2.53 2.23 21.09
C VAL A 175 1.55 1.12 20.70
N VAL A 176 0.67 1.45 19.76
CA VAL A 176 -0.20 0.51 19.04
C VAL A 176 0.01 0.70 17.55
N VAL A 177 -0.04 -0.37 16.77
CA VAL A 177 0.12 -0.31 15.32
C VAL A 177 -1.15 -0.78 14.63
N TYR A 178 -1.44 -0.22 13.46
CA TYR A 178 -2.51 -0.67 12.58
C TYR A 178 -1.94 -1.11 11.24
N ASP A 179 -2.17 -2.38 10.89
CA ASP A 179 -1.80 -2.97 9.61
C ASP A 179 -3.05 -3.22 8.76
N TYR A 180 -2.99 -2.86 7.48
CA TYR A 180 -4.10 -3.03 6.55
C TYR A 180 -3.63 -3.35 5.13
N PRO A 181 -4.50 -3.97 4.31
CA PRO A 181 -4.21 -4.12 2.88
C PRO A 181 -4.23 -2.75 2.21
N PHE A 182 -3.13 -2.37 1.56
CA PHE A 182 -2.97 -1.05 0.94
C PHE A 182 -3.59 -0.94 -0.46
N ASN A 183 -4.20 -2.02 -0.92
CA ASN A 183 -4.56 -2.29 -2.29
C ASN A 183 -6.04 -2.68 -2.36
N ARG A 184 -6.87 -1.96 -1.62
CA ARG A 184 -8.32 -2.09 -1.64
C ARG A 184 -8.90 -0.69 -1.76
N ASP A 185 -10.16 -0.63 -2.17
CA ASP A 185 -11.00 0.54 -1.99
C ASP A 185 -10.73 1.26 -0.64
N LEU A 186 -10.55 2.58 -0.71
CA LEU A 186 -10.20 3.34 0.48
C LEU A 186 -11.37 3.53 1.43
N ASP A 187 -12.62 3.52 0.96
CA ASP A 187 -13.78 3.56 1.85
C ASP A 187 -13.84 2.28 2.70
N GLU A 188 -13.62 1.11 2.10
CA GLU A 188 -13.49 -0.16 2.84
C GLU A 188 -12.35 -0.11 3.86
N SER A 189 -11.19 0.43 3.46
CA SER A 189 -10.01 0.53 4.32
C SER A 189 -10.23 1.49 5.50
N CYS A 190 -10.94 2.59 5.28
CA CYS A 190 -11.33 3.55 6.32
C CYS A 190 -12.32 2.93 7.31
N GLU A 191 -13.34 2.23 6.82
CA GLU A 191 -14.32 1.55 7.67
C GLU A 191 -13.66 0.42 8.48
N ALA A 192 -12.77 -0.35 7.87
CA ALA A 192 -11.99 -1.36 8.57
C ALA A 192 -11.13 -0.76 9.69
N PHE A 193 -10.52 0.41 9.45
CA PHE A 193 -9.76 1.13 10.48
C PHE A 193 -10.64 1.57 11.64
N ARG A 194 -11.79 2.22 11.36
CA ARG A 194 -12.77 2.65 12.37
C ARG A 194 -13.26 1.47 13.21
N ARG A 195 -13.68 0.38 12.56
CA ARG A 195 -14.14 -0.84 13.25
C ARG A 195 -13.05 -1.44 14.13
N SER A 196 -11.83 -1.57 13.60
CA SER A 196 -10.68 -2.10 14.34
C SER A 196 -10.33 -1.23 15.56
N TRP A 197 -10.37 0.10 15.42
CA TRP A 197 -10.18 1.05 16.53
C TRP A 197 -11.19 0.82 17.66
N LEU A 198 -12.49 0.80 17.32
CA LEU A 198 -13.58 0.63 18.28
C LEU A 198 -13.58 -0.76 18.95
N GLU A 199 -13.41 -1.83 18.16
CA GLU A 199 -13.34 -3.21 18.67
C GLU A 199 -12.14 -3.40 19.60
N PHE A 200 -10.97 -2.92 19.19
CA PHE A 200 -9.76 -3.05 20.00
C PHE A 200 -9.91 -2.31 21.33
N ARG A 201 -10.32 -1.04 21.32
CA ARG A 201 -10.47 -0.24 22.55
C ARG A 201 -11.47 -0.87 23.51
N ARG A 202 -12.62 -1.35 23.01
CA ARG A 202 -13.59 -2.11 23.82
C ARG A 202 -12.98 -3.36 24.44
N ARG A 203 -12.26 -4.16 23.65
CA ARG A 203 -11.64 -5.42 24.10
C ARG A 203 -10.61 -5.21 25.21
N VAL A 204 -9.82 -4.14 25.15
CA VAL A 204 -8.77 -3.84 26.15
C VAL A 204 -9.22 -2.88 27.25
N GLY A 205 -10.49 -2.47 27.24
CA GLY A 205 -11.05 -1.51 28.20
C GLY A 205 -10.36 -0.14 28.15
N GLU A 206 -9.93 0.30 26.97
CA GLU A 206 -9.32 1.62 26.80
C GLU A 206 -10.39 2.73 26.76
N THR A 207 -10.14 3.78 27.52
CA THR A 207 -11.00 4.98 27.59
C THR A 207 -10.21 6.27 27.42
N ARG A 208 -8.87 6.21 27.44
CA ARG A 208 -8.01 7.39 27.31
C ARG A 208 -7.85 7.78 25.85
N PRO A 209 -7.75 9.08 25.54
CA PRO A 209 -7.46 9.53 24.19
C PRO A 209 -6.10 9.03 23.72
N TRP A 210 -6.01 8.74 22.43
CA TRP A 210 -4.76 8.33 21.76
C TRP A 210 -4.33 9.38 20.75
N ALA A 211 -3.03 9.52 20.55
CA ALA A 211 -2.52 10.22 19.38
C ALA A 211 -2.53 9.29 18.16
N ILE A 212 -2.78 9.82 16.97
CA ILE A 212 -2.67 9.08 15.71
C ILE A 212 -1.51 9.67 14.91
N LEU A 213 -0.56 8.83 14.55
CA LEU A 213 0.59 9.17 13.73
C LEU A 213 0.51 8.37 12.43
N ALA A 214 0.20 9.05 11.34
CA ALA A 214 -0.14 8.41 10.08
C ALA A 214 0.77 8.89 8.94
N HIS A 215 1.27 7.94 8.15
CA HIS A 215 2.16 8.22 7.02
C HIS A 215 1.45 8.04 5.69
N SER A 216 1.70 8.95 4.74
CA SER A 216 1.28 8.83 3.34
C SER A 216 -0.21 8.52 3.22
N MET A 217 -0.59 7.44 2.54
CA MET A 217 -1.98 7.01 2.40
C MET A 217 -2.69 6.71 3.74
N GLY A 218 -1.95 6.27 4.76
CA GLY A 218 -2.49 6.05 6.11
C GLY A 218 -3.07 7.31 6.74
N ALA A 219 -2.59 8.49 6.32
CA ALA A 219 -3.15 9.77 6.73
C ALA A 219 -4.61 9.93 6.30
N LEU A 220 -5.02 9.33 5.18
CA LEU A 220 -6.40 9.39 4.70
C LEU A 220 -7.32 8.56 5.60
N LEU A 221 -6.89 7.37 6.02
CA LEU A 221 -7.62 6.53 6.98
C LEU A 221 -7.77 7.24 8.32
N ALA A 222 -6.67 7.80 8.84
CA ALA A 222 -6.66 8.53 10.09
C ALA A 222 -7.59 9.76 10.03
N ARG A 223 -7.53 10.55 8.96
CA ARG A 223 -8.43 11.68 8.74
C ARG A 223 -9.88 11.24 8.61
N SER A 224 -10.16 10.20 7.83
CA SER A 224 -11.52 9.68 7.65
C SER A 224 -12.15 9.32 9.00
N PHE A 225 -11.39 8.70 9.89
CA PHE A 225 -11.82 8.41 11.26
C PHE A 225 -12.04 9.66 12.12
N VAL A 226 -11.06 10.56 12.18
CA VAL A 226 -11.11 11.75 13.06
C VAL A 226 -12.16 12.76 12.62
N GLU A 227 -12.34 12.93 11.31
CA GLU A 227 -13.24 13.91 10.69
C GLU A 227 -14.66 13.35 10.47
N ASP A 228 -14.91 12.10 10.85
CA ASP A 228 -16.24 11.49 10.85
C ASP A 228 -17.04 11.93 12.08
N PRO A 229 -18.21 12.59 11.90
CA PRO A 229 -19.01 13.10 13.00
C PRO A 229 -19.56 12.00 13.93
N GLU A 230 -19.63 10.75 13.47
CA GLU A 230 -20.08 9.61 14.28
C GLU A 230 -19.05 9.17 15.33
N ASN A 231 -17.77 9.55 15.16
CA ASN A 231 -16.71 9.20 16.11
C ASN A 231 -16.52 10.29 17.18
N ASP A 232 -16.21 9.89 18.42
CA ASP A 232 -15.98 10.82 19.51
C ASP A 232 -14.61 11.50 19.36
N ALA A 233 -14.60 12.83 19.20
CA ALA A 233 -13.37 13.62 19.12
C ALA A 233 -12.46 13.41 20.34
N ARG A 234 -13.08 13.14 21.51
CA ARG A 234 -12.39 12.98 22.79
C ARG A 234 -11.59 11.69 22.89
N ASP A 235 -11.72 10.79 21.92
CA ASP A 235 -10.86 9.61 21.80
C ASP A 235 -9.50 9.93 21.14
N VAL A 236 -9.32 11.14 20.63
CA VAL A 236 -8.15 11.53 19.82
C VAL A 236 -7.43 12.71 20.47
N ALA A 237 -6.23 12.45 21.02
CA ALA A 237 -5.39 13.46 21.67
C ALA A 237 -4.68 14.39 20.66
N SER A 238 -4.30 13.83 19.49
CA SER A 238 -3.53 14.53 18.46
C SER A 238 -3.60 13.75 17.15
N LEU A 239 -3.67 14.45 16.02
CA LEU A 239 -3.56 13.87 14.68
C LEU A 239 -2.32 14.43 13.98
N ILE A 240 -1.32 13.57 13.79
CA ILE A 240 -0.05 13.91 13.14
C ILE A 240 0.05 13.18 11.81
N LEU A 241 0.16 13.95 10.73
CA LEU A 241 0.17 13.47 9.36
C LEU A 241 1.56 13.68 8.74
N ILE A 242 2.22 12.60 8.33
CA ILE A 242 3.57 12.63 7.76
C ILE A 242 3.51 12.29 6.27
N GLY A 243 3.92 13.23 5.41
CA GLY A 243 3.82 13.15 3.96
C GLY A 243 2.41 12.80 3.46
N PRO A 244 1.32 13.41 3.98
CA PRO A 244 -0.03 12.96 3.68
C PRO A 244 -0.43 13.23 2.22
N VAL A 245 -1.20 12.31 1.64
CA VAL A 245 -1.68 12.41 0.25
C VAL A 245 -3.02 13.17 0.17
N VAL A 246 -3.10 14.34 0.80
CA VAL A 246 -4.37 15.09 0.99
C VAL A 246 -5.05 15.43 -0.34
N HIS A 247 -4.29 15.93 -1.30
CA HIS A 247 -4.80 16.34 -2.63
C HIS A 247 -4.35 15.39 -3.75
N GLY A 248 -4.02 14.15 -3.39
CA GLY A 248 -3.63 13.10 -4.32
C GLY A 248 -2.14 13.09 -4.65
N SER A 249 -1.72 12.08 -5.41
CA SER A 249 -0.41 11.99 -6.03
C SER A 249 -0.54 11.56 -7.49
N SER A 250 0.06 12.31 -8.41
CA SER A 250 0.10 11.93 -9.82
C SER A 250 1.04 10.74 -10.07
N LEU A 251 1.95 10.44 -9.13
CA LEU A 251 2.84 9.28 -9.14
C LEU A 251 2.24 8.00 -8.57
N ALA A 252 1.04 8.02 -7.98
CA ALA A 252 0.36 6.80 -7.51
C ALA A 252 0.34 5.68 -8.57
N ARG A 253 0.14 6.06 -9.84
CA ARG A 253 0.15 5.14 -10.99
C ARG A 253 1.57 4.76 -11.46
N VAL A 254 2.57 5.60 -11.17
CA VAL A 254 3.97 5.47 -11.60
C VAL A 254 4.82 4.75 -10.55
N GLN A 255 4.42 4.70 -9.29
CA GLN A 255 5.08 3.89 -8.27
C GLN A 255 5.03 2.39 -8.61
N THR A 256 3.98 1.94 -9.30
CA THR A 256 3.92 0.64 -9.99
C THR A 256 5.05 0.45 -11.00
N LEU A 257 5.37 1.50 -11.77
CA LEU A 257 6.48 1.49 -12.72
C LEU A 257 7.85 1.51 -12.02
N LEU A 258 7.98 2.22 -10.89
CA LEU A 258 9.21 2.21 -10.09
C LEU A 258 9.43 0.86 -9.38
N GLN A 259 8.38 0.20 -8.90
CA GLN A 259 8.45 -1.16 -8.38
C GLN A 259 8.79 -2.19 -9.47
N LEU A 260 8.28 -2.00 -10.69
CA LEU A 260 8.71 -2.77 -11.87
C LEU A 260 10.19 -2.53 -12.18
N LEU A 261 10.69 -1.30 -12.06
CA LEU A 261 12.09 -0.94 -12.29
C LEU A 261 13.01 -1.41 -11.15
N ASP A 262 12.55 -1.43 -9.91
CA ASP A 262 13.27 -2.01 -8.76
C ASP A 262 13.29 -3.54 -8.83
N GLY A 263 12.24 -4.18 -9.34
CA GLY A 263 12.28 -5.60 -9.72
C GLY A 263 13.31 -5.92 -10.80
N VAL A 264 13.66 -4.94 -11.64
CA VAL A 264 14.73 -5.03 -12.65
C VAL A 264 16.12 -4.70 -12.06
N ARG A 265 16.21 -3.98 -10.92
CA ARG A 265 17.47 -3.66 -10.24
C ARG A 265 17.81 -4.60 -9.07
N ALA A 266 16.83 -5.25 -8.46
CA ALA A 266 16.97 -6.30 -7.46
C ALA A 266 17.33 -7.67 -8.07
N VAL A 267 18.06 -7.65 -9.20
CA VAL A 267 18.66 -8.83 -9.83
C VAL A 267 19.90 -9.24 -9.03
N GLN A 268 19.67 -9.66 -7.78
CA GLN A 268 20.47 -10.65 -7.06
C GLN A 268 19.61 -11.52 -6.11
N GLY A 269 18.28 -11.64 -6.31
CA GLY A 269 17.55 -12.70 -5.59
C GLY A 269 16.02 -12.70 -5.53
N GLN A 270 15.29 -11.72 -6.06
CA GLN A 270 13.81 -11.72 -6.03
C GLN A 270 13.23 -11.72 -7.45
N SER A 271 12.15 -12.48 -7.68
CA SER A 271 11.60 -12.69 -9.02
C SER A 271 10.53 -11.65 -9.35
N ALA A 272 10.39 -11.28 -10.62
CA ALA A 272 9.34 -10.37 -11.11
C ALA A 272 7.91 -10.83 -10.73
N ALA A 273 7.72 -12.14 -10.50
CA ALA A 273 6.46 -12.72 -10.04
C ALA A 273 6.09 -12.29 -8.60
N ASP A 274 7.08 -12.00 -7.74
CA ASP A 274 6.86 -11.50 -6.38
C ASP A 274 6.31 -10.07 -6.39
N ALA A 275 6.84 -9.23 -7.29
CA ALA A 275 6.31 -7.89 -7.53
C ALA A 275 4.88 -7.96 -8.12
N LEU A 276 4.63 -8.86 -9.09
CA LEU A 276 3.31 -9.05 -9.72
C LEU A 276 2.24 -9.62 -8.78
N ALA A 277 2.60 -10.46 -7.81
CA ALA A 277 1.67 -10.99 -6.80
C ALA A 277 1.21 -9.91 -5.81
N HIS A 278 2.11 -9.00 -5.41
CA HIS A 278 1.74 -7.80 -4.65
C HIS A 278 0.95 -6.80 -5.50
N LEU A 279 1.12 -6.84 -6.82
CA LEU A 279 0.35 -6.02 -7.76
C LEU A 279 -1.06 -6.59 -8.08
N GLY A 280 -1.32 -7.85 -7.71
CA GLY A 280 -2.48 -8.67 -8.12
C GLY A 280 -3.82 -8.32 -7.47
N ASP A 281 -3.78 -7.95 -6.21
CA ASP A 281 -4.98 -7.66 -5.43
C ASP A 281 -5.21 -6.15 -5.43
N GLY A 282 -6.35 -5.67 -5.94
CA GLY A 282 -6.91 -4.30 -5.81
C GLY A 282 -5.99 -3.06 -5.90
N LEU A 283 -4.83 -3.15 -6.57
CA LEU A 283 -3.96 -2.00 -6.82
C LEU A 283 -4.62 -0.88 -7.62
N GLY A 284 -5.65 -1.18 -8.41
CA GLY A 284 -6.38 -0.18 -9.19
C GLY A 284 -7.19 0.76 -8.29
N GLU A 285 -7.94 0.21 -7.34
CA GLU A 285 -8.95 0.95 -6.57
C GLU A 285 -8.31 1.98 -5.64
N ALA A 286 -7.36 1.56 -4.80
CA ALA A 286 -6.65 2.49 -3.92
C ALA A 286 -5.86 3.55 -4.71
N ALA A 287 -5.25 3.17 -5.85
CA ALA A 287 -4.47 4.09 -6.68
C ALA A 287 -5.37 5.12 -7.39
N GLU A 288 -6.58 4.72 -7.79
CA GLU A 288 -7.62 5.61 -8.32
C GLU A 288 -8.07 6.60 -7.25
N ASP A 289 -8.33 6.14 -6.02
CA ASP A 289 -8.75 6.99 -4.92
C ASP A 289 -7.69 8.00 -4.49
N ILE A 290 -6.40 7.73 -4.66
CA ILE A 290 -5.34 8.71 -4.37
C ILE A 290 -4.92 9.54 -5.59
N THR A 291 -5.62 9.40 -6.72
CA THR A 291 -5.38 10.27 -7.88
C THR A 291 -5.93 11.68 -7.61
N PRO A 292 -5.23 12.75 -7.99
CA PRO A 292 -5.72 14.11 -7.80
C PRO A 292 -7.11 14.33 -8.41
N GLY A 293 -8.05 14.84 -7.61
CA GLY A 293 -9.44 15.04 -8.02
C GLY A 293 -10.32 13.79 -7.97
N SER A 294 -9.90 12.71 -7.30
CA SER A 294 -10.76 11.56 -7.05
C SER A 294 -11.96 11.94 -6.19
N ALA A 295 -13.08 11.23 -6.39
CA ALA A 295 -14.30 11.43 -5.61
C ALA A 295 -14.06 11.21 -4.10
N PHE A 296 -13.23 10.23 -3.74
CA PHE A 296 -12.83 9.96 -2.37
C PHE A 296 -12.13 11.17 -1.73
N LEU A 297 -11.09 11.72 -2.36
CA LEU A 297 -10.36 12.87 -1.82
C LEU A 297 -11.23 14.12 -1.76
N GLU A 298 -12.05 14.37 -2.76
CA GLU A 298 -13.00 15.49 -2.75
C GLU A 298 -14.05 15.36 -1.65
N ALA A 299 -14.54 14.15 -1.38
CA ALA A 299 -15.45 13.90 -0.27
C ALA A 299 -14.78 14.11 1.09
N LEU A 300 -13.57 13.56 1.28
CA LEU A 300 -12.83 13.68 2.53
C LEU A 300 -12.39 15.13 2.81
N ASN A 301 -11.93 15.86 1.79
CA ASN A 301 -11.48 17.26 1.94
C ASN A 301 -12.63 18.25 2.21
N ARG A 302 -13.88 17.88 1.91
CA ARG A 302 -15.06 18.69 2.28
C ARG A 302 -15.46 18.53 3.74
N ARG A 303 -14.96 17.53 4.46
CA ARG A 303 -15.30 17.34 5.88
C ARG A 303 -14.70 18.47 6.73
N PRO A 304 -15.42 18.99 7.74
CA PRO A 304 -14.85 20.01 8.63
C PRO A 304 -13.72 19.41 9.49
N ARG A 305 -12.75 20.23 9.90
CA ARG A 305 -11.76 19.81 10.91
C ARG A 305 -12.47 19.58 12.24
N ARG A 306 -12.07 18.56 12.99
CA ARG A 306 -12.72 18.21 14.27
C ARG A 306 -12.30 19.20 15.35
N GLU A 307 -13.28 19.89 15.94
CA GLU A 307 -13.02 20.81 17.04
C GLU A 307 -12.41 20.07 18.24
N GLY A 308 -11.42 20.70 18.89
CA GLY A 308 -10.72 20.13 20.04
C GLY A 308 -9.59 19.15 19.71
N VAL A 309 -9.45 18.69 18.46
CA VAL A 309 -8.35 17.83 18.04
C VAL A 309 -7.22 18.66 17.42
N PRO A 310 -5.97 18.59 17.92
CA PRO A 310 -4.80 19.18 17.26
C PRO A 310 -4.46 18.45 15.97
N TYR A 311 -4.19 19.20 14.90
CA TYR A 311 -3.73 18.67 13.61
C TYR A 311 -2.32 19.19 13.32
N HIS A 312 -1.41 18.28 12.98
CA HIS A 312 -0.04 18.61 12.59
C HIS A 312 0.31 17.92 11.28
N ILE A 313 0.95 18.64 10.38
CA ILE A 313 1.37 18.12 9.08
C ILE A 313 2.87 18.30 8.93
N LEU A 314 3.54 17.22 8.53
CA LEU A 314 4.95 17.24 8.19
C LEU A 314 5.13 16.79 6.73
N ALA A 315 5.76 17.62 5.91
CA ALA A 315 6.03 17.36 4.50
C ALA A 315 7.55 17.21 4.26
N GLY A 316 7.91 16.34 3.33
CA GLY A 316 9.27 16.26 2.79
C GLY A 316 9.43 17.14 1.55
N ASP A 317 10.66 17.55 1.24
CA ASP A 317 10.98 18.27 0.01
C ASP A 317 12.17 17.68 -0.76
N VAL A 318 12.58 16.44 -0.49
CA VAL A 318 13.62 15.78 -1.29
C VAL A 318 12.99 14.84 -2.32
N GLY A 319 12.82 15.34 -3.54
CA GLY A 319 12.52 14.52 -4.71
C GLY A 319 13.78 13.96 -5.39
N PHE A 320 13.59 13.11 -6.40
CA PHE A 320 14.69 12.51 -7.18
C PHE A 320 15.13 13.35 -8.39
N LEU A 321 14.40 14.42 -8.73
CA LEU A 321 14.77 15.38 -9.76
C LEU A 321 15.41 16.62 -9.13
N SER A 322 16.64 16.93 -9.52
CA SER A 322 17.34 18.12 -8.99
C SER A 322 16.72 19.42 -9.53
N HIS A 323 16.86 20.51 -8.77
CA HIS A 323 16.43 21.84 -9.21
C HIS A 323 17.01 22.27 -10.56
N VAL A 324 18.26 21.88 -10.85
CA VAL A 324 18.92 22.21 -12.12
C VAL A 324 18.27 21.45 -13.27
N ALA A 325 18.07 20.14 -13.10
CA ALA A 325 17.42 19.29 -14.10
C ALA A 325 15.97 19.71 -14.36
N ARG A 326 15.24 20.08 -13.31
CA ARG A 326 13.88 20.62 -13.42
C ARG A 326 13.85 21.89 -14.28
N ARG A 327 14.69 22.88 -13.98
CA ARG A 327 14.74 24.14 -14.77
C ARG A 327 15.11 23.90 -16.23
N GLN A 328 16.01 22.95 -16.50
CA GLN A 328 16.33 22.56 -17.87
C GLN A 328 15.11 21.97 -18.58
N LEU A 329 14.36 21.08 -17.93
CA LEU A 329 13.17 20.48 -18.52
C LEU A 329 12.08 21.52 -18.76
N GLU A 330 11.82 22.41 -17.79
CA GLU A 330 10.88 23.52 -17.94
C GLU A 330 11.26 24.45 -19.10
N ALA A 331 12.56 24.74 -19.28
CA ALA A 331 13.04 25.53 -20.41
C ALA A 331 12.78 24.84 -21.76
N HIS A 332 13.00 23.52 -21.87
CA HIS A 332 12.70 22.77 -23.10
C HIS A 332 11.20 22.72 -23.38
N VAL A 333 10.36 22.54 -22.36
CA VAL A 333 8.90 22.53 -22.49
C VAL A 333 8.40 23.91 -22.95
N GLU A 334 8.92 25.00 -22.39
CA GLU A 334 8.55 26.36 -22.77
C GLU A 334 8.94 26.68 -24.23
N VAL A 335 10.11 26.21 -24.69
CA VAL A 335 10.53 26.33 -26.10
C VAL A 335 9.58 25.55 -27.01
N ALA A 336 9.31 24.28 -26.70
CA ALA A 336 8.38 23.45 -27.47
C ALA A 336 6.96 24.06 -27.52
N ARG A 337 6.53 24.73 -26.44
CA ARG A 337 5.23 25.39 -26.35
C ARG A 337 5.12 26.61 -27.25
N ARG A 338 6.22 27.37 -27.40
CA ARG A 338 6.29 28.53 -28.33
C ARG A 338 6.23 28.11 -29.78
N GLU A 339 6.76 26.93 -30.11
CA GLU A 339 6.76 26.39 -31.47
C GLU A 339 5.42 25.76 -31.87
N SER A 340 4.59 25.33 -30.92
CA SER A 340 3.42 24.46 -31.19
C SER A 340 2.11 25.15 -31.62
N GLY A 341 2.06 26.48 -31.76
CA GLY A 341 0.91 27.19 -32.36
C GLY A 341 -0.49 26.79 -31.84
N LEU A 342 -1.50 26.72 -32.72
CA LEU A 342 -2.93 26.47 -32.39
C LEU A 342 -3.20 25.13 -31.63
N LEU A 343 -2.25 24.19 -31.63
CA LEU A 343 -2.27 22.96 -30.81
C LEU A 343 -1.94 23.22 -29.32
N GLY A 344 -1.56 24.45 -28.97
CA GLY A 344 -1.19 24.91 -27.62
C GLY A 344 -2.30 24.81 -26.56
N GLY A 345 -3.56 24.58 -26.95
CA GLY A 345 -4.66 24.28 -26.02
C GLY A 345 -4.55 22.88 -25.41
N LEU A 346 -4.38 21.85 -26.26
CA LEU A 346 -4.17 20.46 -25.82
C LEU A 346 -2.80 20.28 -25.16
N ALA A 347 -1.78 20.97 -25.68
CA ALA A 347 -0.46 21.01 -25.05
C ALA A 347 -0.53 21.63 -23.63
N ARG A 348 -1.35 22.68 -23.40
CA ARG A 348 -1.54 23.27 -22.06
C ARG A 348 -2.06 22.27 -21.02
N PHE A 349 -3.06 21.47 -21.38
CA PHE A 349 -3.59 20.43 -20.50
C PHE A 349 -2.55 19.34 -20.20
N ALA A 350 -1.84 18.86 -21.23
CA ALA A 350 -0.75 17.90 -21.05
C ALA A 350 0.40 18.48 -20.19
N THR A 351 0.68 19.78 -20.29
CA THR A 351 1.73 20.44 -19.49
C THR A 351 1.32 20.73 -18.04
N ALA A 352 0.04 20.92 -17.74
CA ALA A 352 -0.41 21.14 -16.37
C ALA A 352 -0.26 19.86 -15.52
N ASP A 353 -0.60 18.70 -16.09
CA ASP A 353 -0.35 17.39 -15.48
C ASP A 353 1.17 17.13 -15.36
N LEU A 354 1.97 17.54 -16.35
CA LEU A 354 3.42 17.45 -16.28
C LEU A 354 4.02 18.31 -15.17
N ALA A 355 3.62 19.59 -15.06
CA ALA A 355 4.14 20.49 -14.03
C ALA A 355 3.85 19.97 -12.62
N SER A 356 2.64 19.45 -12.41
CA SER A 356 2.26 18.84 -11.14
C SER A 356 3.08 17.58 -10.82
N ARG A 357 3.36 16.73 -11.80
CA ARG A 357 4.23 15.56 -11.61
C ARG A 357 5.66 15.99 -11.32
N LEU A 358 6.14 17.05 -11.97
CA LEU A 358 7.45 17.63 -11.69
C LEU A 358 7.55 18.18 -10.28
N ASP A 359 6.49 18.80 -9.76
CA ASP A 359 6.44 19.27 -8.36
C ASP A 359 6.65 18.14 -7.37
N GLU A 360 6.03 16.99 -7.57
CA GLU A 360 6.14 15.83 -6.69
C GLU A 360 7.54 15.21 -6.68
N ILE A 361 8.19 15.14 -7.85
CA ILE A 361 9.48 14.47 -8.00
C ILE A 361 10.67 15.39 -7.80
N SER A 362 10.47 16.71 -7.73
CA SER A 362 11.57 17.65 -7.64
C SER A 362 11.90 18.01 -6.20
N THR A 363 13.20 18.07 -5.92
CA THR A 363 13.70 18.66 -4.68
C THR A 363 13.15 20.09 -4.51
N GLY A 364 12.88 20.49 -3.26
CA GLY A 364 12.27 21.74 -2.81
C GLY A 364 10.77 21.90 -3.08
N THR A 365 10.15 21.05 -3.89
CA THR A 365 8.70 21.11 -4.17
C THR A 365 7.94 19.85 -3.79
N GLY A 366 8.64 18.72 -3.62
CA GLY A 366 8.03 17.44 -3.26
C GLY A 366 9.05 16.45 -2.73
N ASP A 367 8.54 15.37 -2.16
CA ASP A 367 9.34 14.34 -1.48
C ASP A 367 9.62 13.10 -2.34
N GLY A 368 9.37 13.20 -3.66
CA GLY A 368 9.48 12.08 -4.60
C GLY A 368 8.18 11.30 -4.81
N CYS A 369 7.15 11.53 -3.97
CA CYS A 369 5.83 10.91 -4.11
C CYS A 369 4.70 11.95 -4.08
N VAL A 370 4.78 12.93 -3.19
CA VAL A 370 3.78 13.96 -2.96
C VAL A 370 4.45 15.33 -2.98
N SER A 371 3.80 16.31 -3.59
CA SER A 371 4.29 17.69 -3.55
C SER A 371 3.97 18.31 -2.19
N VAL A 372 4.84 19.20 -1.71
CA VAL A 372 4.62 19.94 -0.46
C VAL A 372 3.27 20.65 -0.49
N ALA A 373 2.87 21.22 -1.63
CA ALA A 373 1.57 21.87 -1.81
C ALA A 373 0.40 20.90 -1.59
N ARG A 374 0.50 19.66 -2.09
CA ARG A 374 -0.56 18.64 -1.97
C ARG A 374 -0.67 18.00 -0.60
N THR A 375 0.29 18.23 0.29
CA THR A 375 0.19 17.84 1.71
C THR A 375 -0.60 18.82 2.56
N ARG A 376 -0.84 20.05 2.08
CA ARG A 376 -1.54 21.10 2.83
C ARG A 376 -3.01 20.74 3.03
N LEU A 377 -3.59 21.27 4.10
CA LEU A 377 -4.95 20.99 4.50
C LEU A 377 -5.59 22.24 5.09
N ASP A 378 -6.76 22.60 4.57
CA ASP A 378 -7.46 23.80 5.00
C ASP A 378 -7.82 23.74 6.49
N GLY A 379 -7.63 24.87 7.18
CA GLY A 379 -7.84 24.97 8.63
C GLY A 379 -6.70 24.39 9.49
N VAL A 380 -5.64 23.83 8.89
CA VAL A 380 -4.47 23.30 9.62
C VAL A 380 -3.26 24.22 9.41
N ALA A 381 -2.98 25.05 10.42
CA ALA A 381 -1.87 26.01 10.36
C ALA A 381 -0.50 25.37 10.64
N ASP A 382 -0.45 24.30 11.44
CA ASP A 382 0.79 23.63 11.79
C ASP A 382 1.23 22.68 10.67
N HIS A 383 1.92 23.26 9.69
CA HIS A 383 2.47 22.59 8.52
C HIS A 383 3.97 22.87 8.43
N VAL A 384 4.77 21.83 8.56
CA VAL A 384 6.24 21.92 8.57
C VAL A 384 6.82 21.15 7.39
N THR A 385 7.67 21.80 6.61
CA THR A 385 8.48 21.14 5.57
C THR A 385 9.87 20.85 6.11
N ILE A 386 10.37 19.63 5.89
CA ILE A 386 11.74 19.22 6.22
C ILE A 386 12.46 18.65 5.00
N HIS A 387 13.78 18.71 5.04
CA HIS A 387 14.63 18.18 3.98
C HIS A 387 14.80 16.66 4.09
N ALA A 388 13.78 15.92 3.65
CA ALA A 388 13.80 14.46 3.55
C ALA A 388 12.90 13.99 2.39
N ASN A 389 13.19 12.81 1.85
CA ASN A 389 12.32 12.17 0.86
C ASN A 389 11.19 11.40 1.54
N HIS A 390 10.20 10.93 0.76
CA HIS A 390 8.98 10.32 1.27
C HIS A 390 9.23 9.13 2.22
N ALA A 391 10.28 8.34 1.96
CA ALA A 391 10.66 7.19 2.78
C ALA A 391 11.51 7.59 3.98
N GLU A 392 12.40 8.58 3.84
CA GLU A 392 13.26 9.11 4.91
C GLU A 392 12.45 9.79 6.02
N LEU A 393 11.26 10.30 5.67
CA LEU A 393 10.33 10.88 6.64
C LEU A 393 10.08 9.95 7.82
N ILE A 394 9.84 8.65 7.57
CA ILE A 394 9.57 7.63 8.61
C ILE A 394 10.65 6.55 8.75
N ARG A 395 11.67 6.58 7.89
CA ARG A 395 12.81 5.66 7.85
C ARG A 395 12.38 4.19 7.76
N ALA A 396 12.03 3.73 6.56
CA ALA A 396 11.75 2.33 6.29
C ALA A 396 13.03 1.46 6.24
N PRO A 397 13.19 0.41 7.07
CA PRO A 397 14.42 -0.41 7.15
C PRO A 397 14.81 -1.11 5.85
N LEU A 398 13.84 -1.44 5.01
CA LEU A 398 14.09 -2.15 3.75
C LEU A 398 14.94 -1.34 2.76
N LEU A 399 14.98 -0.01 2.90
CA LEU A 399 15.65 0.88 1.94
C LEU A 399 17.01 1.38 2.44
N TYR A 400 17.32 1.22 3.75
CA TYR A 400 18.52 1.80 4.36
C TYR A 400 19.19 0.82 5.34
N PRO A 401 20.45 0.40 5.10
CA PRO A 401 21.13 -0.62 5.89
C PRO A 401 21.70 -0.16 7.25
N ASP A 402 21.72 1.15 7.55
CA ASP A 402 22.28 1.73 8.78
C ASP A 402 21.20 2.50 9.57
N PRO A 403 21.02 2.30 10.89
CA PRO A 403 20.11 3.10 11.72
C PRO A 403 20.70 4.46 12.13
N GLY A 404 20.47 5.48 11.33
CA GLY A 404 20.53 6.90 11.71
C GLY A 404 19.19 7.45 12.27
N PRO A 405 19.10 8.75 12.59
CA PRO A 405 17.88 9.37 13.11
C PRO A 405 16.74 9.34 12.09
N VAL A 406 15.50 9.22 12.55
CA VAL A 406 14.30 9.39 11.71
C VAL A 406 14.01 10.88 11.55
N ALA A 407 13.93 11.38 10.31
CA ALA A 407 13.90 12.80 10.01
C ALA A 407 12.73 13.55 10.68
N CYS A 408 11.54 12.92 10.73
CA CYS A 408 10.36 13.54 11.34
C CYS A 408 10.36 13.53 12.87
N MET A 409 11.12 12.64 13.52
CA MET A 409 10.95 12.35 14.95
C MET A 409 11.13 13.56 15.89
N PRO A 410 12.09 14.47 15.66
CA PRO A 410 12.19 15.68 16.48
C PRO A 410 10.92 16.53 16.45
N HIS A 411 10.18 16.57 15.33
CA HIS A 411 8.93 17.31 15.21
C HIS A 411 7.78 16.57 15.88
N VAL A 412 7.66 15.27 15.60
CA VAL A 412 6.64 14.39 16.19
C VAL A 412 6.69 14.44 17.72
N LEU A 413 7.86 14.25 18.33
CA LEU A 413 8.00 14.25 19.79
C LEU A 413 7.66 15.61 20.40
N ARG A 414 7.97 16.72 19.72
CA ARG A 414 7.60 18.07 20.19
C ARG A 414 6.08 18.28 20.17
N TRP A 415 5.42 17.90 19.08
CA TRP A 415 3.95 18.02 18.98
C TRP A 415 3.23 17.14 20.00
N LEU A 416 3.63 15.87 20.10
CA LEU A 416 3.05 14.96 21.10
C LEU A 416 3.21 15.48 22.53
N ALA A 417 4.37 16.05 22.87
CA ALA A 417 4.59 16.65 24.18
C ALA A 417 3.70 17.88 24.39
N ALA A 418 3.60 18.77 23.41
CA ALA A 418 2.80 19.99 23.48
C ALA A 418 1.31 19.69 23.67
N ASP A 419 0.78 18.70 22.95
CA ASP A 419 -0.64 18.33 23.00
C ASP A 419 -1.00 17.59 24.30
N SER A 420 -0.11 16.72 24.79
CA SER A 420 -0.31 16.02 26.07
C SER A 420 -0.46 16.99 27.25
N HIS A 421 0.13 18.18 27.18
CA HIS A 421 -0.01 19.21 28.21
C HIS A 421 -1.36 19.94 28.16
N ARG A 422 -2.05 19.98 27.01
CA ARG A 422 -3.36 20.65 26.88
C ARG A 422 -4.46 19.92 27.65
N GLU A 423 -4.40 18.59 27.73
CA GLU A 423 -5.34 17.78 28.52
C GLU A 423 -5.21 18.01 30.03
N GLY A 424 -4.01 18.33 30.52
CA GLY A 424 -3.76 18.57 31.94
C GLY A 424 -4.35 19.87 32.49
N VAL A 425 -4.66 20.85 31.64
CA VAL A 425 -5.14 22.18 32.06
C VAL A 425 -6.69 22.25 32.08
N GLY A 426 -7.38 21.37 31.35
CA GLY A 426 -8.84 21.35 31.23
C GLY A 426 -9.61 20.83 32.44
N ASN A 427 -8.97 20.07 33.34
CA ASN A 427 -9.61 19.50 34.53
C ASN A 427 -9.42 20.35 35.81
N GLY A 428 -8.86 21.57 35.71
CA GLY A 428 -8.46 22.38 36.86
C GLY A 428 -9.42 23.50 37.28
N THR A 429 -10.55 23.73 36.59
CA THR A 429 -11.45 24.87 36.88
C THR A 429 -12.92 24.44 36.91
N ALA A 430 -13.27 23.59 37.87
CA ALA A 430 -14.64 23.43 38.34
C ALA A 430 -14.65 23.14 39.85
N ILE A 431 -14.04 24.03 40.64
CA ILE A 431 -14.37 24.19 42.07
C ILE A 431 -14.44 25.69 42.36
N ARG A 432 -15.66 26.23 42.30
CA ARG A 432 -16.24 27.08 43.36
C ARG A 432 -17.72 27.30 43.10
#